data_AF-A0A838VNB1-F1
#
_entry.id   AF-A0A838VNB1-F1
#
_cell.length_a   1.000
_cell.length_b   1.000
_cell.length_c   1.000
_cell.angle_alpha   90.00
_cell.angle_beta   90.00
_cell.angle_gamma   90.00
#
_symmetry.space_group_name_H-M   'P 1'
#
loop_
_entity.id
_entity.type
_entity.pdbx_description
1 polymer ?
#
loop_
_entity_poly.entity_id
_entity_poly.type
_entity_poly.pdbx_seq_one_letter_code
_entity_poly.pdbx_strand_id
1 'polypeptide(L)'
;MGRKYIIFRADLSSEDGAETRILSHNGALTDILAEHFDSSSRPLPQPGYRLREYHKIEPFVDPQFPSASTHRRVGDWEVAKVEEYTRG
;
A
#
# COMPACT_ATOMS: atom_id res chain seq x y z
N MET A 1 -21.67 -2.28 -10.34
CA MET A 1 -20.25 -2.67 -10.24
C MET A 1 -20.00 -3.21 -8.85
N GLY A 2 -19.44 -4.41 -8.74
CA GLY A 2 -19.16 -5.05 -7.45
C GLY A 2 -17.95 -4.40 -6.77
N ARG A 3 -17.97 -4.34 -5.44
CA ARG A 3 -16.83 -3.94 -4.64
C ARG A 3 -15.81 -5.08 -4.66
N LYS A 4 -14.57 -4.80 -5.07
CA LYS A 4 -13.46 -5.75 -5.05
C LYS A 4 -12.54 -5.47 -3.88
N TYR A 5 -12.04 -6.55 -3.28
CA TYR A 5 -11.02 -6.50 -2.26
C TYR A 5 -9.68 -6.89 -2.88
N ILE A 6 -8.68 -6.04 -2.71
CA ILE A 6 -7.37 -6.17 -3.36
C ILE A 6 -6.30 -6.29 -2.30
N ILE A 7 -5.45 -7.31 -2.42
CA ILE A 7 -4.27 -7.49 -1.57
C ILE A 7 -3.02 -7.34 -2.45
N PHE A 8 -2.12 -6.44 -2.06
CA PHE A 8 -0.81 -6.26 -2.67
C PHE A 8 0.23 -7.00 -1.86
N ARG A 9 1.08 -7.79 -2.52
CA ARG A 9 2.13 -8.59 -1.86
C ARG A 9 3.52 -8.32 -2.43
N ALA A 10 4.53 -8.34 -1.57
CA ALA A 10 5.94 -8.36 -1.93
C ALA A 10 6.42 -9.79 -2.19
N ASP A 11 7.59 -9.92 -2.80
CA ASP A 11 8.30 -11.19 -2.89
C ASP A 11 9.15 -11.39 -1.62
N LEU A 12 8.86 -12.46 -0.87
CA LEU A 12 9.65 -12.86 0.31
C LEU A 12 10.81 -13.78 -0.02
N SER A 13 10.95 -14.26 -1.26
CA SER A 13 12.02 -15.20 -1.63
C SER A 13 13.40 -14.57 -1.64
N SER A 14 13.47 -13.24 -1.76
CA SER A 14 14.72 -12.49 -1.60
C SER A 14 15.07 -12.39 -0.11
N GLU A 15 16.33 -12.59 0.25
CA GLU A 15 16.86 -12.33 1.60
C GLU A 15 17.34 -10.87 1.74
N ASP A 16 17.60 -10.18 0.62
CA ASP A 16 18.19 -8.83 0.63
C ASP A 16 17.24 -7.79 1.22
N GLY A 17 17.62 -7.20 2.35
CA GLY A 17 16.85 -6.18 3.05
C GLY A 17 15.73 -6.72 3.93
N ALA A 18 15.67 -8.04 4.18
CA ALA A 18 14.71 -8.74 5.06
C ALA A 18 14.57 -8.07 6.44
N GLU A 19 15.68 -7.63 7.03
CA GLU A 19 15.75 -6.97 8.33
C GLU A 19 15.19 -5.53 8.34
N THR A 20 15.06 -4.90 7.18
CA THR A 20 14.41 -3.58 7.03
C THR A 20 12.95 -3.69 6.60
N ARG A 21 12.45 -4.92 6.37
CA ARG A 21 11.05 -5.22 5.96
C ARG A 21 10.10 -5.24 7.14
N ILE A 22 10.01 -4.13 7.87
CA ILE A 22 8.93 -3.94 8.84
C ILE A 22 7.63 -3.80 8.05
N LEU A 23 7.02 -4.92 7.66
CA LEU A 23 5.89 -4.99 6.73
C LEU A 23 4.53 -4.88 7.43
N SER A 24 4.50 -4.31 8.63
CA SER A 24 3.25 -4.05 9.34
C SER A 24 3.42 -2.93 10.35
N HIS A 25 2.35 -2.15 10.56
CA HIS A 25 2.21 -1.18 11.65
C HIS A 25 2.43 -1.78 13.06
N ASN A 26 2.49 -3.12 13.19
CA ASN A 26 2.74 -3.84 14.43
C ASN A 26 4.08 -4.62 14.46
N GLY A 27 4.92 -4.51 13.43
CA GLY A 27 6.21 -5.21 13.37
C GLY A 27 6.16 -6.70 13.02
N ALA A 28 5.00 -7.23 12.60
CA ALA A 28 4.91 -8.61 12.11
C ALA A 28 5.59 -8.79 10.75
N LEU A 29 6.22 -9.96 10.56
CA LEU A 29 6.71 -10.43 9.26
C LEU A 29 5.52 -10.92 8.43
N THR A 30 5.10 -10.13 7.46
CA THR A 30 4.09 -10.47 6.45
C THR A 30 4.60 -10.06 5.09
N ASP A 31 4.15 -10.72 4.02
CA ASP A 31 4.39 -10.28 2.65
C ASP A 31 3.34 -9.30 2.14
N ILE A 32 2.31 -9.00 2.94
CA ILE A 32 1.23 -8.09 2.57
C ILE A 32 1.73 -6.65 2.68
N LEU A 33 1.73 -5.94 1.55
CA LEU A 33 2.11 -4.53 1.45
C LEU A 33 0.95 -3.59 1.77
N ALA A 34 -0.25 -3.90 1.26
CA ALA A 34 -1.46 -3.12 1.50
C ALA A 34 -2.72 -3.91 1.14
N GLU A 35 -3.83 -3.51 1.78
CA GLU A 35 -5.17 -4.05 1.53
C GLU A 35 -6.10 -2.91 1.16
N HIS A 36 -6.84 -3.06 0.05
CA HIS A 36 -7.72 -2.03 -0.47
C HIS A 36 -9.09 -2.58 -0.84
N PHE A 37 -10.13 -1.83 -0.48
CA PHE A 37 -11.43 -2.00 -1.11
C PHE A 37 -11.55 -1.03 -2.28
N ASP A 38 -11.70 -1.55 -3.49
CA ASP A 38 -11.92 -0.74 -4.67
C ASP A 38 -13.34 -0.92 -5.20
N SER A 39 -13.99 0.19 -5.48
CA SER A 39 -15.32 0.24 -6.13
C SER A 39 -15.24 0.88 -7.52
N SER A 40 -14.03 1.18 -7.99
CA SER A 40 -13.78 1.78 -9.29
C SER A 40 -13.81 0.75 -10.41
N SER A 41 -13.99 1.23 -11.64
CA SER A 41 -13.84 0.44 -12.86
C SER A 41 -12.38 0.37 -13.36
N ARG A 42 -11.42 0.86 -12.58
CA ARG A 42 -10.02 0.92 -13.01
C ARG A 42 -9.41 -0.48 -13.02
N PRO A 43 -8.48 -0.74 -13.96
CA PRO A 43 -7.70 -1.97 -13.95
C PRO A 43 -6.91 -2.09 -12.64
N LEU A 44 -6.68 -3.33 -12.21
CA LEU A 44 -5.79 -3.58 -11.09
C LEU A 44 -4.36 -3.14 -11.44
N PRO A 45 -3.58 -2.65 -10.46
CA PRO A 45 -2.16 -2.47 -10.64
C PRO A 45 -1.49 -3.80 -10.99
N GLN A 46 -0.40 -3.73 -11.75
CA GLN A 46 0.39 -4.90 -12.16
C GLN A 46 1.62 -5.06 -11.26
N PRO A 47 2.27 -6.24 -11.24
CA PRO A 47 3.60 -6.38 -10.67
C PRO A 47 4.56 -5.32 -11.22
N GLY A 48 5.46 -4.82 -10.38
CA GLY A 48 6.29 -3.64 -10.67
C GLY A 48 5.69 -2.31 -10.16
N TYR A 49 4.42 -2.30 -9.78
CA TYR A 49 3.79 -1.13 -9.16
C TYR A 49 4.38 -0.84 -7.78
N ARG A 50 4.53 0.44 -7.44
CA ARG A 50 4.91 0.88 -6.08
C ARG A 50 3.81 1.70 -5.46
N LEU A 51 3.41 1.31 -4.25
CA LEU A 51 2.36 2.01 -3.50
C LEU A 51 2.82 3.43 -3.17
N ARG A 52 1.87 4.37 -3.06
CA ARG A 52 2.18 5.73 -2.63
C ARG A 52 1.95 5.83 -1.13
N GLU A 53 2.95 6.37 -0.45
CA GLU A 53 2.87 6.64 0.98
C GLU A 53 2.55 8.12 1.20
N TYR A 54 1.69 8.37 2.16
CA TYR A 54 1.20 9.71 2.49
C TYR A 54 1.42 9.96 3.97
N HIS A 55 2.08 11.07 4.29
CA HIS A 55 2.41 11.42 5.66
C HIS A 55 1.87 12.80 6.01
N LYS A 56 1.37 12.92 7.24
CA LYS A 56 1.03 14.19 7.85
C LYS A 56 2.17 14.60 8.78
N ILE A 57 2.77 15.76 8.50
CA ILE A 57 3.83 16.36 9.32
C ILE A 57 3.23 17.61 9.94
N GLU A 58 2.97 17.56 11.25
CA GLU A 58 2.19 18.56 12.00
C GLU A 58 2.61 20.03 11.72
N PRO A 59 3.91 20.37 11.65
CA PRO A 59 4.36 21.73 11.28
C PRO A 59 3.88 22.28 9.93
N PHE A 60 3.50 21.42 8.98
CA PHE A 60 3.15 21.80 7.61
C PHE A 60 1.65 21.64 7.31
N VAL A 61 0.83 21.42 8.34
CA VAL A 61 -0.61 21.22 8.18
C VAL A 61 -1.28 22.51 7.73
N ASP A 62 -2.05 22.42 6.65
CA ASP A 62 -2.95 23.51 6.24
C ASP A 62 -4.14 23.58 7.23
N PRO A 63 -4.36 24.72 7.91
CA PRO A 63 -5.50 24.89 8.80
C PRO A 63 -6.86 24.70 8.13
N GLN A 64 -6.97 24.91 6.81
CA GLN A 64 -8.20 24.67 6.05
C GLN A 64 -8.46 23.17 5.84
N PHE A 65 -7.41 22.35 5.86
CA PHE A 65 -7.48 20.91 5.64
C PHE A 65 -6.66 20.14 6.69
N PRO A 66 -7.07 20.18 7.98
CA PRO A 66 -6.25 19.68 9.09
C PRO A 66 -6.03 18.16 9.07
N SER A 67 -6.84 17.42 8.31
CA SER A 67 -6.74 15.98 8.11
C SER A 67 -6.00 15.57 6.83
N ALA A 68 -5.61 16.52 5.99
CA ALA A 68 -4.91 16.22 4.75
C ALA A 68 -3.47 15.79 5.01
N SER A 69 -2.97 14.91 4.13
CA SER A 69 -1.55 14.57 4.10
C SER A 69 -0.74 15.73 3.53
N THR A 70 0.38 16.02 4.18
CA THR A 70 1.29 17.12 3.80
C THR A 70 2.37 16.68 2.82
N HIS A 71 2.71 15.39 2.83
CA HIS A 71 3.81 14.82 2.05
C HIS A 71 3.35 13.54 1.36
N ARG A 72 3.93 13.28 0.19
CA ARG A 72 3.70 12.07 -0.59
C ARG A 72 5.04 11.56 -1.12
N ARG A 73 5.31 10.27 -0.96
CA ARG A 73 6.43 9.59 -1.61
C ARG A 73 5.97 8.33 -2.33
N VAL A 74 6.81 7.87 -3.27
CA VAL A 74 6.68 6.51 -3.79
C VAL A 74 7.26 5.60 -2.72
N GLY A 75 6.52 4.56 -2.36
CA GLY A 75 6.93 3.58 -1.37
C GLY A 75 8.13 2.79 -1.84
N ASP A 76 8.87 2.26 -0.87
CA ASP A 76 10.13 1.55 -1.15
C ASP A 76 9.87 0.18 -1.80
N TRP A 77 8.68 -0.39 -1.60
CA TRP A 77 8.30 -1.73 -2.03
C TRP A 77 7.69 -1.78 -3.42
N GLU A 78 8.21 -2.71 -4.21
CA GLU A 78 7.63 -3.14 -5.47
C GLU A 78 6.66 -4.29 -5.24
N VAL A 79 5.45 -4.15 -5.79
CA VAL A 79 4.42 -5.18 -5.77
C VAL A 79 4.88 -6.33 -6.67
N ALA A 80 4.96 -7.52 -6.10
CA ALA A 80 5.27 -8.75 -6.83
C ALA A 80 3.99 -9.50 -7.23
N LYS A 81 2.92 -9.40 -6.43
CA LYS A 81 1.65 -10.09 -6.67
C LYS A 81 0.45 -9.23 -6.26
N VAL A 82 -0.63 -9.32 -7.04
CA VAL A 82 -1.92 -8.68 -6.77
C VAL A 82 -3.00 -9.74 -6.74
N GLU A 83 -3.74 -9.80 -5.63
CA GLU A 83 -4.86 -10.72 -5.44
C GLU A 83 -6.17 -9.93 -5.43
N GLU A 84 -7.18 -10.41 -6.17
CA GLU A 84 -8.51 -9.80 -6.24
C GLU A 84 -9.57 -10.77 -5.72
N TYR A 85 -10.43 -10.28 -4.82
CA TYR A 85 -11.58 -11.01 -4.31
C TYR A 85 -12.85 -10.19 -4.56
N THR A 86 -13.76 -10.73 -5.35
CA THR A 86 -15.07 -10.14 -5.59
C THR A 86 -16.13 -10.82 -4.72
N ARG A 87 -17.09 -10.05 -4.21
CA ARG A 87 -18.28 -10.63 -3.58
C ARG A 87 -19.13 -11.32 -4.66
N GLY A 88 -19.28 -12.64 -4.55
CA GLY A 88 -20.15 -13.46 -5.42
C GLY A 88 -21.62 -13.21 -5.21
#